data_AF-A0A352SSA6-F1
#
_entry.id   AF-A0A352SSA6-F1
#
_cell.length_a   1.000
_cell.length_b   1.000
_cell.length_c   1.000
_cell.angle_alpha   90.00
_cell.angle_beta   90.00
_cell.angle_gamma   90.00
#
_symmetry.space_group_name_H-M   'P 1'
#
loop_
_entity.id
_entity.type
_entity.pdbx_description
1 polymer ?
#
loop_
_entity_poly.entity_id
_entity_poly.type
_entity_poly.pdbx_seq_one_letter_code
_entity_poly.pdbx_strand_id
1 'polypeptide(L)'
;MHGHEAELLTTTLLMLSAIGCGLILKFVRQPPLVGYIMAGLFIGPSGLGLIDYSAEISSLAELGIILLLFIIGMELSVKAFL
;
A
#
# COMPACT_ATOMS: atom_id res chain seq x y z
N MET A 1 -23.80 -14.83 11.55
CA MET A 1 -22.87 -15.33 10.51
C MET A 1 -22.74 -14.39 9.29
N HIS A 2 -23.07 -13.09 9.38
CA HIS A 2 -23.04 -12.13 8.24
C HIS A 2 -21.83 -11.18 8.21
N GLY A 3 -20.86 -11.31 9.14
CA GLY A 3 -19.71 -10.39 9.24
C GLY A 3 -18.59 -10.68 8.24
N HIS A 4 -18.41 -11.95 7.85
CA HIS A 4 -17.29 -12.36 7.01
C HIS A 4 -17.45 -11.92 5.55
N GLU A 5 -18.69 -11.83 5.05
CA GLU A 5 -18.94 -11.37 3.68
C GLU A 5 -18.61 -9.87 3.53
N ALA A 6 -18.93 -9.06 4.54
CA ALA A 6 -18.58 -7.64 4.54
C ALA A 6 -17.06 -7.41 4.58
N GLU A 7 -16.34 -8.23 5.33
CA GLU A 7 -14.88 -8.15 5.45
C GLU A 7 -14.19 -8.52 4.12
N LEU A 8 -14.66 -9.58 3.45
CA LEU A 8 -14.19 -9.98 2.12
C LEU A 8 -14.48 -8.95 1.04
N LEU A 9 -15.67 -8.32 1.07
CA LEU A 9 -16.00 -7.24 0.14
C LEU A 9 -15.09 -6.03 0.35
N THR A 10 -14.78 -5.69 1.59
CA THR A 10 -13.93 -4.54 1.93
C THR A 10 -12.48 -4.77 1.48
N THR A 11 -11.93 -5.96 1.72
CA THR A 11 -10.59 -6.33 1.23
C THR A 11 -10.52 -6.44 -0.29
N THR A 12 -11.57 -6.95 -0.94
CA THR A 12 -11.66 -7.00 -2.40
C THR A 12 -11.70 -5.60 -3.00
N LEU A 13 -12.50 -4.70 -2.42
CA LEU A 13 -12.59 -3.30 -2.85
C LEU A 13 -11.25 -2.57 -2.68
N LEU A 14 -10.55 -2.83 -1.56
CA LEU A 14 -9.19 -2.35 -1.33
C LEU A 14 -8.23 -2.78 -2.44
N MET A 15 -8.18 -4.08 -2.76
CA MET A 15 -7.32 -4.59 -3.82
C MET A 15 -7.69 -4.01 -5.19
N LEU A 16 -8.98 -3.93 -5.51
CA LEU A 16 -9.45 -3.40 -6.79
C LEU A 16 -9.04 -1.93 -6.95
N SER A 17 -9.18 -1.14 -5.89
CA SER A 17 -8.77 0.26 -5.87
C SER A 17 -7.26 0.42 -5.97
N ALA A 18 -6.48 -0.38 -5.24
CA ALA A 18 -5.03 -0.36 -5.34
C ALA A 18 -4.55 -0.66 -6.77
N ILE A 19 -5.13 -1.69 -7.42
CA ILE A 19 -4.83 -2.02 -8.81
C ILE A 19 -5.29 -0.89 -9.73
N GLY A 20 -6.51 -0.37 -9.56
CA GLY A 20 -7.06 0.71 -10.36
C GLY A 20 -6.19 1.96 -10.32
N CYS A 21 -5.90 2.49 -9.13
CA CYS A 21 -5.04 3.66 -8.95
C CYS A 21 -3.61 3.40 -9.43
N GLY A 22 -3.06 2.21 -9.18
CA GLY A 22 -1.74 1.81 -9.68
C GLY A 22 -1.65 1.82 -11.20
N LEU A 23 -2.67 1.29 -11.89
CA LEU A 23 -2.76 1.29 -13.35
C LEU A 23 -2.94 2.70 -13.92
N ILE A 24 -3.80 3.52 -13.29
CA ILE A 24 -4.00 4.91 -13.68
C ILE A 24 -2.69 5.69 -13.56
N LEU A 25 -1.98 5.58 -12.44
CA LEU A 25 -0.71 6.29 -12.27
C LEU A 25 0.39 5.76 -13.17
N LYS A 26 0.42 4.45 -13.43
CA LYS A 26 1.31 3.87 -14.44
C LYS A 26 1.05 4.49 -15.83
N PHE A 27 -0.21 4.71 -16.19
CA PHE A 27 -0.58 5.37 -17.46
C PHE A 27 -0.10 6.83 -17.49
N VAL A 28 -0.13 7.52 -16.35
CA VAL A 28 0.39 8.89 -16.18
C VAL A 28 1.92 8.92 -16.00
N ARG A 29 2.63 7.80 -16.25
CA ARG A 29 4.10 7.64 -16.14
C ARG A 29 4.65 7.85 -14.72
N GLN A 30 3.81 7.68 -13.71
CA GLN A 30 4.21 7.70 -12.31
C GLN A 30 4.52 6.28 -11.81
N PRO A 31 5.40 6.11 -10.82
CA PRO A 31 5.64 4.81 -10.19
C PRO A 31 4.32 4.24 -9.61
N PRO A 32 3.99 2.95 -9.86
CA PRO A 32 2.77 2.34 -9.35
C PRO A 32 2.61 2.42 -7.83
N LEU A 33 3.73 2.47 -7.10
CA LEU A 33 3.76 2.66 -5.65
C LEU A 33 2.96 3.88 -5.20
N VAL A 34 3.06 4.99 -5.94
CA VAL A 34 2.29 6.21 -5.65
C VAL A 34 0.79 5.93 -5.75
N GLY A 35 0.38 5.05 -6.66
CA GLY A 35 -1.02 4.71 -6.90
C GLY A 35 -1.58 3.88 -5.76
N TYR A 36 -0.77 2.96 -5.21
CA TYR A 36 -1.13 2.19 -4.03
C TYR A 36 -1.29 3.08 -2.80
N ILE A 37 -0.40 4.07 -2.61
CA ILE A 37 -0.50 5.05 -1.53
C ILE A 37 -1.78 5.90 -1.67
N MET A 38 -2.08 6.37 -2.88
CA MET A 38 -3.31 7.13 -3.13
C MET A 38 -4.58 6.29 -2.90
N ALA A 39 -4.61 5.04 -3.33
CA ALA A 39 -5.73 4.14 -3.07
C ALA A 39 -5.98 3.97 -1.56
N GLY A 40 -4.90 3.79 -0.78
CA GLY A 40 -4.95 3.73 0.67
C GLY A 40 -5.43 5.04 1.31
N LEU A 41 -5.03 6.20 0.77
CA LEU A 41 -5.50 7.51 1.23
C LEU A 41 -7.01 7.69 0.98
N PHE A 42 -7.51 7.26 -0.17
CA PHE A 42 -8.93 7.36 -0.53
C PHE A 42 -9.81 6.40 0.26
N ILE A 43 -9.36 5.15 0.46
CA ILE A 43 -10.18 4.13 1.12
C ILE A 43 -10.00 4.14 2.65
N GLY A 44 -8.81 4.50 3.12
CA GLY A 44 -8.47 4.54 4.54
C GLY A 44 -9.25 5.62 5.30
N PRO A 45 -8.92 5.79 6.59
CA PRO A 45 -9.68 6.64 7.50
C PRO A 45 -9.59 8.13 7.16
N SER A 46 -8.56 8.55 6.43
CA SER A 46 -8.44 9.92 5.91
C SER A 46 -9.32 10.22 4.69
N GLY A 47 -9.89 9.19 4.06
CA GLY A 47 -10.74 9.31 2.88
C GLY A 47 -12.17 8.87 3.16
N LEU A 48 -12.53 7.67 2.73
CA LEU A 48 -13.87 7.08 2.84
C LEU A 48 -14.14 6.42 4.19
N GLY A 49 -13.12 6.18 5.02
CA GLY A 49 -13.31 5.58 6.34
C GLY A 49 -13.74 4.12 6.31
N LEU A 50 -13.47 3.40 5.22
CA LEU A 50 -13.86 2.00 5.06
C LEU A 50 -12.97 1.04 5.84
N ILE A 51 -11.73 1.46 6.17
CA ILE A 51 -10.76 0.69 6.94
C ILE A 51 -10.16 1.60 8.00
N ASP A 52 -10.09 1.10 9.23
CA ASP A 52 -9.44 1.76 10.36
C ASP A 52 -7.97 1.37 10.50
N TYR A 53 -7.20 2.25 11.13
CA TYR A 53 -5.84 1.92 11.54
C TYR A 53 -5.87 0.85 12.64
N SER A 54 -5.57 -0.39 12.28
CA SER A 54 -5.36 -1.48 13.24
C SER A 54 -3.88 -1.67 13.56
N ALA A 55 -3.60 -2.20 14.75
CA ALA A 55 -2.24 -2.56 15.15
C ALA A 55 -1.59 -3.55 14.17
N GLU A 56 -2.38 -4.46 13.61
CA GLU A 56 -1.94 -5.45 12.62
C GLU A 56 -1.46 -4.81 11.31
N ILE A 57 -2.23 -3.84 10.78
CA ILE A 57 -1.85 -3.08 9.58
C ILE A 57 -0.56 -2.29 9.85
N SER A 58 -0.42 -1.70 11.04
CA SER A 58 0.79 -0.95 11.42
C SER A 58 2.02 -1.85 11.47
N SER A 59 1.94 -3.03 12.10
CA SER A 59 3.06 -3.98 12.16
C SER A 59 3.44 -4.50 10.77
N LEU A 60 2.47 -4.74 9.89
CA LEU A 60 2.73 -5.15 8.52
C LEU A 60 3.41 -4.04 7.70
N ALA A 61 2.99 -2.78 7.90
CA ALA A 61 3.62 -1.62 7.27
C ALA A 61 5.07 -1.43 7.73
N GLU A 62 5.32 -1.58 9.04
CA GLU A 62 6.68 -1.52 9.60
C GLU A 62 7.58 -2.60 9.00
N LEU A 63 7.11 -3.85 8.94
CA LEU A 63 7.84 -4.94 8.29
C LEU A 63 8.13 -4.62 6.81
N GLY A 64 7.14 -4.11 6.08
CA GLY A 64 7.31 -3.69 4.70
C GLY A 64 8.39 -2.63 4.52
N ILE A 65 8.42 -1.61 5.38
CA ILE A 65 9.44 -0.55 5.35
C ILE A 65 10.82 -1.13 5.66
N ILE A 66 10.94 -2.01 6.65
CA ILE A 66 12.20 -2.69 6.97
C ILE A 66 12.74 -3.46 5.76
N LEU A 67 11.88 -4.24 5.09
CA LEU A 67 12.24 -4.99 3.88
C LEU A 67 12.64 -4.06 2.72
N LEU A 68 11.93 -2.96 2.52
CA LEU A 68 12.26 -1.96 1.49
C LEU A 68 13.63 -1.32 1.75
N LEU A 69 13.88 -0.88 2.98
CA LEU A 69 15.17 -0.30 3.37
C LEU A 69 16.31 -1.31 3.26
N PHE A 70 16.05 -2.58 3.56
CA PHE A 70 17.01 -3.66 3.35
C PHE A 70 17.37 -3.83 1.88
N ILE A 71 16.37 -3.87 0.98
CA ILE A 71 16.59 -3.96 -0.47
C ILE A 71 17.36 -2.73 -0.98
N ILE A 72 16.97 -1.54 -0.55
CA ILE A 72 17.69 -0.30 -0.88
C ILE A 72 19.15 -0.40 -0.43
N GLY A 73 19.39 -0.91 0.79
CA GLY A 73 20.73 -1.16 1.31
C GLY A 73 21.56 -2.14 0.48
N MET A 74 20.94 -3.19 -0.08
CA MET A 74 21.62 -4.15 -0.96
C MET A 74 21.97 -3.57 -2.33
N GLU A 75 21.13 -2.69 -2.88
CA GLU A 75 21.36 -2.02 -4.17
C GLU A 75 22.36 -0.85 -4.06
N LEU A 76 22.55 -0.28 -2.87
CA LEU A 76 23.49 0.82 -2.64
C LEU A 76 24.94 0.33 -2.73
N SER A 77 25.66 0.74 -3.78
CA SER A 77 27.09 0.50 -3.87
C SER A 77 27.86 1.49 -2.98
N VAL A 78 28.61 0.98 -2.00
CA VAL A 78 29.47 1.82 -1.13
C VAL A 78 30.55 2.55 -1.94
N LYS A 79 30.96 1.99 -3.08
CA LYS A 79 31.90 2.64 -4.02
C LYS A 79 31.33 3.87 -4.72
N ALA A 80 30.01 4.05 -4.80
CA ALA A 80 29.43 5.28 -5.32
C ALA A 80 29.50 6.42 -4.30
N PHE A 81 29.79 6.12 -3.03
CA PHE A 81 29.89 7.07 -1.93
C PHE A 81 31.34 7.40 -1.54
N LEU A 82 32.32 6.64 -2.05
CA LEU A 82 33.77 6.75 -1.80
C LEU A 82 34.48 7.36 -3.02
#